data_AF-A0AAU4DT52-F1
#
_entry.id   AF-A0AAU4DT52-F1
#
_cell.length_a   1.000
_cell.length_b   1.000
_cell.length_c   1.000
_cell.angle_alpha   90.00
_cell.angle_beta   90.00
_cell.angle_gamma   90.00
#
_symmetry.space_group_name_H-M   'P 1'
#
loop_
_entity.id
_entity.type
_entity.pdbx_description
1 polymer ?
#
loop_
_entity_poly.entity_id
_entity_poly.type
_entity_poly.pdbx_seq_one_letter_code
_entity_poly.pdbx_strand_id
1 'polypeptide(L)'
;MPQTDGGIEADAQRTEGGGLEGLRAIWAAAERPQPPRPWYRKVSPKPLALATACAAAVWAAVLAINAVDAEVEQRTVTLPAEFGGLPQVADDGDLRALRADFLRATGRQFAGRGAEVAGYGRPGATGLAEAEPLVTAVNASIPDAAQATTRMLGGYSPVGPGTLRDGTPVTDLESFDPGPLGGAIACALLHDGGLHNGDRPLAACAWADGSTAGGLTDGTGKLTLPELAQRTRELRTAAEHRS
;
A
#
# COMPACT_ATOMS: atom_id res chain seq x y z
N MET A 1 65.35 38.13 -53.89
CA MET A 1 64.43 39.08 -53.22
C MET A 1 64.42 38.76 -51.74
N PRO A 2 64.43 39.77 -50.85
CA PRO A 2 65.64 40.11 -50.09
C PRO A 2 65.50 39.99 -48.55
N GLN A 3 66.61 40.36 -47.86
CA GLN A 3 66.74 40.93 -46.50
C GLN A 3 66.95 39.96 -45.30
N THR A 4 68.22 39.80 -44.87
CA THR A 4 68.97 40.50 -43.76
C THR A 4 68.66 39.88 -42.40
N ASP A 5 69.53 39.06 -41.80
CA ASP A 5 70.84 39.36 -41.20
C ASP A 5 70.89 40.70 -40.43
N GLY A 6 71.11 40.59 -39.12
CA GLY A 6 71.10 41.70 -38.18
C GLY A 6 71.50 41.22 -36.80
N GLY A 7 72.76 40.81 -36.63
CA GLY A 7 73.38 40.67 -35.33
C GLY A 7 73.76 42.03 -34.75
N ILE A 8 73.76 42.14 -33.42
CA ILE A 8 74.66 43.00 -32.63
C ILE A 8 74.91 42.28 -31.30
N GLU A 9 76.17 41.91 -31.07
CA GLU A 9 76.76 41.70 -29.75
C GLU A 9 76.65 42.99 -28.92
N ALA A 10 76.24 42.87 -27.66
CA ALA A 10 76.59 43.85 -26.65
C ALA A 10 76.93 43.15 -25.33
N ASP A 11 78.22 43.21 -25.05
CA ASP A 11 78.92 43.03 -23.80
C ASP A 11 78.12 43.11 -22.49
N ALA A 12 78.44 42.14 -21.64
CA ALA A 12 78.75 42.31 -20.22
C ALA A 12 78.45 43.67 -19.59
N GLN A 13 77.34 43.75 -18.86
CA GLN A 13 77.29 44.51 -17.61
C GLN A 13 76.79 43.63 -16.46
N ARG A 14 77.78 43.15 -15.72
CA ARG A 14 77.68 42.70 -14.35
C ARG A 14 77.33 43.92 -13.49
N THR A 15 76.14 43.92 -12.91
CA THR A 15 75.78 44.64 -11.68
C THR A 15 74.91 43.66 -10.90
N GLU A 16 75.48 42.82 -10.03
CA GLU A 16 75.72 43.14 -8.61
C GLU A 16 74.60 44.01 -8.03
N GLY A 17 73.61 43.36 -7.41
CA GLY A 17 72.56 44.01 -6.63
C GLY A 17 71.18 43.38 -6.83
N GLY A 18 70.89 42.27 -6.12
CA GLY A 18 69.53 41.70 -6.14
C GLY A 18 69.35 40.35 -5.42
N GLY A 19 70.43 39.69 -5.01
CA GLY A 19 70.39 38.39 -4.34
C GLY A 19 69.73 38.37 -2.95
N LEU A 20 69.53 39.53 -2.32
CA LEU A 20 68.86 39.66 -1.02
C LEU A 20 67.40 40.16 -1.13
N GLU A 21 67.04 40.86 -2.21
CA GLU A 21 65.65 41.30 -2.45
C GLU A 21 64.76 40.17 -2.96
N GLY A 22 65.31 39.25 -3.77
CA GLY A 22 64.61 38.02 -4.18
C GLY A 22 64.27 37.09 -3.01
N LEU A 23 65.09 37.08 -1.95
CA LEU A 23 64.83 36.29 -0.74
C LEU A 23 63.85 36.97 0.23
N ARG A 24 63.80 38.32 0.27
CA ARG A 24 62.77 39.05 1.04
C ARG A 24 61.37 38.90 0.45
N ALA A 25 61.24 38.76 -0.87
CA ALA A 25 59.95 38.51 -1.53
C ALA A 25 59.36 37.12 -1.17
N ILE A 26 60.22 36.12 -0.96
CA ILE A 26 59.81 34.75 -0.59
C ILE A 26 59.32 34.69 0.87
N TRP A 27 59.92 35.48 1.77
CA TRP A 27 59.48 35.56 3.16
C TRP A 27 58.22 36.42 3.35
N ALA A 28 58.03 37.49 2.57
CA ALA A 28 56.80 38.29 2.60
C ALA A 28 55.57 37.54 2.06
N ALA A 29 55.77 36.46 1.29
CA ALA A 29 54.70 35.60 0.79
C ALA A 29 54.38 34.41 1.71
N ALA A 30 55.22 34.12 2.71
CA ALA A 30 55.04 32.97 3.61
C ALA A 30 54.05 33.22 4.77
N GLU A 31 53.70 34.48 5.07
CA GLU A 31 52.81 34.86 6.18
C GLU A 31 51.35 35.13 5.76
N ARG A 32 51.00 34.99 4.48
CA ARG A 32 49.58 35.04 4.08
C ARG A 32 49.01 33.62 4.13
N PRO A 33 48.02 33.33 4.98
CA PRO A 33 47.32 32.05 4.91
C PRO A 33 46.79 31.91 3.49
N GLN A 34 47.21 30.86 2.78
CA GLN A 34 46.62 30.55 1.49
C GLN A 34 45.10 30.51 1.67
N PRO A 35 44.31 31.19 0.81
CA PRO A 35 42.87 31.13 0.94
C PRO A 35 42.47 29.64 0.93
N PRO A 36 41.69 29.17 1.92
CA PRO A 36 41.28 27.79 1.96
C PRO A 36 40.63 27.48 0.61
N ARG A 37 41.09 26.39 -0.04
CA ARG A 37 40.50 25.94 -1.29
C ARG A 37 38.98 25.93 -1.12
N PRO A 38 38.20 26.53 -2.04
CA PRO A 38 36.77 26.64 -1.89
C PRO A 38 36.16 25.27 -1.56
N TRP A 39 35.51 25.20 -0.40
CA TRP A 39 34.98 23.97 0.20
C TRP A 39 33.99 23.22 -0.71
N TYR A 40 33.39 23.91 -1.69
CA TYR A 40 32.48 23.32 -2.67
C TYR A 40 33.18 22.41 -3.70
N ARG A 41 34.52 22.41 -3.82
CA ARG A 41 35.24 21.54 -4.77
C ARG A 41 35.54 20.12 -4.24
N LYS A 42 35.18 19.81 -2.98
CA LYS A 42 35.33 18.47 -2.38
C LYS A 42 34.05 17.62 -2.41
N VAL A 43 32.95 18.12 -2.96
CA VAL A 43 31.79 17.28 -3.24
C VAL A 43 32.09 16.53 -4.53
N SER A 44 32.56 15.29 -4.41
CA SER A 44 32.62 14.38 -5.54
C SER A 44 31.24 14.39 -6.23
N PRO A 45 31.15 14.51 -7.57
CA PRO A 45 29.85 14.48 -8.25
C PRO A 45 29.16 13.11 -8.11
N LYS A 46 29.89 12.08 -7.67
CA LYS A 46 29.39 10.71 -7.53
C LYS A 46 28.36 10.53 -6.40
N PRO A 47 28.60 10.97 -5.14
CA PRO A 47 27.59 10.91 -4.09
C PRO A 47 26.38 11.82 -4.36
N LEU A 48 26.56 12.96 -5.03
CA LEU A 48 25.44 13.82 -5.42
C LEU A 48 24.56 13.12 -6.47
N ALA A 49 25.19 12.53 -7.50
CA ALA A 49 24.49 11.77 -8.54
C ALA A 49 23.77 10.54 -7.97
N LEU A 50 24.37 9.84 -7.00
CA LEU A 50 23.76 8.68 -6.33
C LEU A 50 22.55 9.11 -5.50
N ALA A 51 22.66 10.20 -4.72
CA ALA A 51 21.56 10.74 -3.93
C ALA A 51 20.40 11.22 -4.81
N THR A 52 20.68 11.91 -5.92
CA THR A 52 19.64 12.32 -6.88
C THR A 52 19.01 11.14 -7.60
N ALA A 53 19.78 10.09 -7.92
CA ALA A 53 19.25 8.88 -8.54
C ALA A 53 18.35 8.11 -7.57
N CYS A 54 18.73 7.99 -6.30
CA CYS A 54 17.87 7.41 -5.26
C CYS A 54 16.61 8.24 -5.03
N ALA A 55 16.73 9.56 -4.93
CA ALA A 55 15.58 10.45 -4.78
C ALA A 55 14.63 10.35 -5.98
N ALA A 56 15.17 10.32 -7.21
CA ALA A 56 14.39 10.15 -8.42
C ALA A 56 13.75 8.75 -8.51
N ALA A 57 14.44 7.70 -8.07
CA ALA A 57 13.88 6.35 -8.02
C ALA A 57 12.74 6.24 -6.99
N VAL A 58 12.89 6.86 -5.82
CA VAL A 58 11.82 6.95 -4.82
C VAL A 58 10.65 7.78 -5.35
N TRP A 59 10.92 8.92 -6.00
CA TRP A 59 9.88 9.74 -6.63
C TRP A 59 9.17 9.00 -7.76
N ALA A 60 9.89 8.26 -8.59
CA ALA A 60 9.32 7.43 -9.64
C ALA A 60 8.48 6.29 -9.06
N ALA A 61 8.91 5.67 -7.96
CA ALA A 61 8.11 4.67 -7.24
C ALA A 61 6.83 5.28 -6.65
N VAL A 62 6.91 6.47 -6.05
CA VAL A 62 5.74 7.21 -5.54
C VAL A 62 4.79 7.59 -6.68
N LEU A 63 5.31 8.06 -7.81
CA LEU A 63 4.51 8.37 -8.99
C LEU A 63 3.89 7.12 -9.61
N ALA A 64 4.60 5.99 -9.64
CA ALA A 64 4.05 4.73 -10.12
C ALA A 64 2.90 4.25 -9.23
N ILE A 65 3.05 4.35 -7.90
CA ILE A 65 1.97 4.04 -6.95
C ILE A 65 0.77 4.98 -7.17
N ASN A 66 1.02 6.29 -7.29
CA ASN A 66 -0.05 7.26 -7.53
C ASN A 66 -0.71 7.11 -8.92
N ALA A 67 0.03 6.65 -9.93
CA ALA A 67 -0.51 6.36 -11.26
C ALA A 67 -1.41 5.11 -11.24
N VAL A 68 -1.05 4.09 -10.46
CA VAL A 68 -1.92 2.92 -10.21
C VAL A 68 -3.18 3.34 -9.45
N ASP A 69 -3.08 4.22 -8.45
CA ASP A 69 -4.24 4.79 -7.75
C ASP A 69 -5.12 5.69 -8.66
N ALA A 70 -4.57 6.28 -9.72
CA ALA A 70 -5.29 7.14 -10.66
C ALA A 70 -6.14 6.36 -11.69
N GLU A 71 -5.83 5.09 -11.95
CA GLU A 71 -6.64 4.22 -12.83
C GLU A 71 -7.78 3.52 -12.06
N VAL A 72 -7.72 3.48 -10.73
CA VAL A 72 -8.74 2.87 -9.88
C VAL A 72 -9.86 3.89 -9.60
N GLU A 73 -11.09 3.53 -9.97
CA GLU A 73 -12.27 4.30 -9.57
C GLU A 73 -12.37 4.30 -8.04
N GLN A 74 -12.27 5.48 -7.44
CA GLN A 74 -12.36 5.63 -5.99
C GLN A 74 -13.81 5.43 -5.52
N ARG A 75 -14.01 4.47 -4.63
CA ARG A 75 -15.30 4.16 -4.03
C ARG A 75 -15.23 4.19 -2.51
N THR A 76 -16.39 4.47 -1.92
CA THR A 76 -16.66 4.30 -0.49
C THR A 76 -17.71 3.23 -0.29
N VAL A 77 -17.57 2.45 0.77
CA VAL A 77 -18.57 1.47 1.19
C VAL A 77 -19.44 2.02 2.32
N THR A 78 -20.75 1.85 2.17
CA THR A 78 -21.75 2.07 3.21
C THR A 78 -22.78 0.94 3.16
N LEU A 79 -22.93 0.21 4.26
CA LEU A 79 -23.80 -0.96 4.31
C LEU A 79 -25.28 -0.53 4.31
N PRO A 80 -26.13 -1.15 3.48
CA PRO A 80 -27.53 -0.80 3.39
C PRO A 80 -28.29 -1.18 4.67
N ALA A 81 -29.41 -0.52 4.95
CA ALA A 81 -30.28 -0.86 6.09
C ALA A 81 -30.97 -2.23 5.93
N GLU A 82 -31.07 -2.73 4.69
CA GLU A 82 -31.66 -4.02 4.33
C GLU A 82 -30.80 -4.69 3.26
N PHE A 83 -30.61 -6.00 3.37
CA PHE A 83 -29.92 -6.80 2.38
C PHE A 83 -30.62 -8.16 2.19
N GLY A 84 -30.92 -8.52 0.93
CA GLY A 84 -31.55 -9.80 0.62
C GLY A 84 -32.96 -9.99 1.21
N GLY A 85 -33.69 -8.91 1.50
CA GLY A 85 -35.00 -8.98 2.17
C GLY A 85 -34.92 -9.01 3.69
N LEU A 86 -33.71 -8.89 4.27
CA LEU A 86 -33.47 -8.95 5.71
C LEU A 86 -33.04 -7.57 6.23
N PRO A 87 -33.73 -7.02 7.24
CA PRO A 87 -33.26 -5.81 7.91
C PRO A 87 -31.95 -6.07 8.66
N GLN A 88 -31.18 -5.01 8.87
CA GLN A 88 -30.03 -5.03 9.76
C GLN A 88 -30.46 -5.41 11.19
N VAL A 89 -29.74 -6.34 11.82
CA VAL A 89 -30.02 -6.76 13.20
C VAL A 89 -29.68 -5.63 14.18
N ALA A 90 -30.41 -5.58 15.29
CA ALA A 90 -30.06 -4.66 16.37
C ALA A 90 -28.71 -5.06 17.00
N ASP A 91 -27.88 -4.08 17.32
CA ASP A 91 -26.59 -4.33 17.97
C ASP A 91 -26.78 -4.95 19.38
N ASP A 92 -26.04 -6.03 19.64
CA ASP A 92 -25.90 -6.63 20.97
C ASP A 92 -24.46 -6.50 21.51
N GLY A 93 -24.11 -7.22 22.57
CA GLY A 93 -22.75 -7.25 23.10
C GLY A 93 -21.73 -7.83 22.11
N ASP A 94 -22.08 -8.94 21.46
CA ASP A 94 -21.17 -9.73 20.64
C ASP A 94 -20.90 -9.08 19.29
N LEU A 95 -21.94 -8.54 18.63
CA LEU A 95 -21.78 -7.80 17.37
C LEU A 95 -20.99 -6.52 17.57
N ARG A 96 -21.15 -5.83 18.72
CA ARG A 96 -20.31 -4.67 19.07
C ARG A 96 -18.86 -5.05 19.32
N ALA A 97 -18.63 -6.18 20.01
CA ALA A 97 -17.28 -6.70 20.24
C ALA A 97 -16.60 -7.06 18.91
N LEU A 98 -17.32 -7.77 18.03
CA LEU A 98 -16.85 -8.11 16.69
C LEU A 98 -16.51 -6.85 15.88
N ARG A 99 -17.40 -5.84 15.87
CA ARG A 99 -17.14 -4.57 15.19
C ARG A 99 -15.90 -3.88 15.75
N ALA A 100 -15.74 -3.83 17.08
CA ALA A 100 -14.56 -3.23 17.71
C ALA A 100 -13.27 -3.99 17.37
N ASP A 101 -13.31 -5.31 17.32
CA ASP A 101 -12.17 -6.15 16.98
C ASP A 101 -11.80 -6.03 15.50
N PHE A 102 -12.80 -6.01 14.61
CA PHE A 102 -12.60 -5.71 13.20
C PHE A 102 -11.98 -4.32 13.03
N LEU A 103 -12.57 -3.26 13.59
CA LEU A 103 -12.02 -1.91 13.55
C LEU A 103 -10.57 -1.84 14.06
N ARG A 104 -10.24 -2.59 15.12
CA ARG A 104 -8.88 -2.66 15.67
C ARG A 104 -7.91 -3.38 14.74
N ALA A 105 -8.33 -4.49 14.13
CA ALA A 105 -7.54 -5.26 13.19
C ALA A 105 -7.28 -4.45 11.91
N THR A 106 -8.33 -3.86 11.35
CA THR A 106 -8.30 -3.15 10.07
C THR A 106 -7.71 -1.75 10.20
N GLY A 107 -7.91 -1.06 11.33
CA GLY A 107 -7.31 0.25 11.61
C GLY A 107 -5.78 0.24 11.67
N ARG A 108 -5.15 -0.91 11.99
CA ARG A 108 -3.69 -1.08 11.90
C ARG A 108 -3.20 -1.23 10.46
N GLN A 109 -4.03 -1.75 9.58
CA GLN A 109 -3.68 -2.08 8.21
C GLN A 109 -4.08 -0.97 7.22
N PHE A 110 -5.12 -0.20 7.51
CA PHE A 110 -5.73 0.79 6.60
C PHE A 110 -6.02 2.14 7.29
N ALA A 111 -5.07 2.61 8.11
CA ALA A 111 -5.21 3.78 8.98
C ALA A 111 -5.91 4.98 8.30
N GLY A 112 -6.97 5.49 8.96
CA GLY A 112 -7.70 6.69 8.54
C GLY A 112 -8.88 6.45 7.60
N ARG A 113 -9.20 5.20 7.24
CA ARG A 113 -10.31 4.87 6.34
C ARG A 113 -11.44 4.14 7.08
N GLY A 114 -12.69 4.48 6.73
CA GLY A 114 -13.89 3.97 7.39
C GLY A 114 -14.07 2.45 7.24
N ALA A 115 -14.68 1.84 8.24
CA ALA A 115 -14.98 0.41 8.28
C ALA A 115 -16.37 0.17 8.86
N GLU A 116 -17.07 -0.80 8.29
CA GLU A 116 -18.45 -1.11 8.59
C GLU A 116 -18.63 -2.61 8.88
N VAL A 117 -19.50 -2.91 9.84
CA VAL A 117 -19.88 -4.28 10.21
C VAL A 117 -21.38 -4.30 10.47
N ALA A 118 -22.10 -5.16 9.76
CA ALA A 118 -23.53 -5.36 9.92
C ALA A 118 -23.88 -6.85 9.83
N GLY A 119 -24.74 -7.31 10.73
CA GLY A 119 -25.50 -8.55 10.55
C GLY A 119 -26.88 -8.21 9.99
N TYR A 120 -27.44 -9.09 9.17
CA TYR A 120 -28.84 -9.00 8.74
C TYR A 120 -29.60 -10.22 9.20
N GLY A 121 -30.87 -10.05 9.56
CA GLY A 121 -31.65 -11.14 10.13
C GLY A 121 -33.14 -10.91 9.96
N ARG A 122 -33.93 -11.82 10.48
CA ARG A 122 -35.39 -11.70 10.44
C ARG A 122 -35.86 -10.45 11.19
N PRO A 123 -37.04 -9.90 10.89
CA PRO A 123 -37.59 -8.78 11.65
C PRO A 123 -37.63 -9.09 13.16
N GLY A 124 -36.97 -8.26 13.97
CA GLY A 124 -36.84 -8.44 15.42
C GLY A 124 -35.57 -9.18 15.87
N ALA A 125 -34.76 -9.71 14.96
CA ALA A 125 -33.49 -10.36 15.26
C ALA A 125 -32.51 -9.39 15.93
N THR A 126 -31.83 -9.87 16.98
CA THR A 126 -30.87 -9.08 17.74
C THR A 126 -29.52 -9.80 17.79
N GLY A 127 -28.46 -9.06 17.48
CA GLY A 127 -27.10 -9.52 17.70
C GLY A 127 -26.53 -10.47 16.66
N LEU A 128 -25.32 -10.96 16.95
CA LEU A 128 -24.53 -11.80 16.04
C LEU A 128 -25.15 -13.19 15.84
N ALA A 129 -25.71 -13.79 16.90
CA ALA A 129 -26.26 -15.15 16.85
C ALA A 129 -27.50 -15.28 15.95
N GLU A 130 -28.23 -14.20 15.74
CA GLU A 130 -29.42 -14.15 14.88
C GLU A 130 -29.14 -13.53 13.50
N ALA A 131 -27.88 -13.17 13.21
CA ALA A 131 -27.47 -12.72 11.90
C ALA A 131 -27.38 -13.90 10.93
N GLU A 132 -28.11 -13.81 9.81
CA GLU A 132 -28.10 -14.78 8.73
C GLU A 132 -26.94 -14.51 7.78
N PRO A 133 -26.83 -13.34 7.11
CA PRO A 133 -25.54 -12.89 6.60
C PRO A 133 -24.86 -11.92 7.56
N LEU A 134 -23.56 -12.14 7.77
CA LEU A 134 -22.66 -11.18 8.41
C LEU A 134 -21.78 -10.52 7.34
N VAL A 135 -21.75 -9.19 7.36
CA VAL A 135 -20.98 -8.37 6.43
C VAL A 135 -19.95 -7.55 7.18
N THR A 136 -18.73 -7.55 6.65
CA THR A 136 -17.66 -6.62 7.05
C THR A 136 -17.14 -5.91 5.81
N ALA A 137 -16.88 -4.61 5.90
CA ALA A 137 -16.38 -3.84 4.77
C ALA A 137 -15.49 -2.69 5.23
N VAL A 138 -14.53 -2.31 4.40
CA VAL A 138 -13.60 -1.19 4.65
C VAL A 138 -13.31 -0.41 3.38
N ASN A 139 -13.09 0.89 3.59
CA ASN A 139 -12.43 1.75 2.63
C ASN A 139 -10.92 1.54 2.77
N ALA A 140 -10.20 1.27 1.69
CA ALA A 140 -8.79 0.84 1.72
C ALA A 140 -8.09 1.15 0.38
N SER A 141 -6.78 1.37 0.36
CA SER A 141 -6.02 1.34 -0.91
C SER A 141 -5.49 -0.08 -1.06
N ILE A 142 -5.90 -0.74 -2.15
CA ILE A 142 -5.69 -2.17 -2.35
C ILE A 142 -4.98 -2.39 -3.70
N PRO A 143 -3.64 -2.42 -3.72
CA PRO A 143 -2.90 -2.49 -4.98
C PRO A 143 -3.08 -3.83 -5.72
N ASP A 144 -3.44 -4.89 -5.01
CA ASP A 144 -3.70 -6.22 -5.58
C ASP A 144 -4.98 -6.81 -4.97
N ALA A 145 -6.08 -6.65 -5.70
CA ALA A 145 -7.41 -7.12 -5.28
C ALA A 145 -7.45 -8.66 -5.13
N ALA A 146 -6.85 -9.41 -6.05
CA ALA A 146 -6.87 -10.88 -6.01
C ALA A 146 -6.06 -11.42 -4.82
N GLN A 147 -4.90 -10.83 -4.53
CA GLN A 147 -4.14 -11.15 -3.33
C GLN A 147 -4.89 -10.74 -2.06
N ALA A 148 -5.59 -9.60 -2.07
CA ALA A 148 -6.34 -9.15 -0.91
C ALA A 148 -7.50 -10.08 -0.56
N THR A 149 -8.32 -10.48 -1.52
CA THR A 149 -9.46 -11.39 -1.29
C THR A 149 -9.00 -12.76 -0.79
N THR A 150 -7.95 -13.31 -1.40
CA THR A 150 -7.38 -14.59 -0.95
C THR A 150 -6.80 -14.47 0.47
N ARG A 151 -6.07 -13.39 0.80
CA ARG A 151 -5.54 -13.17 2.16
C ARG A 151 -6.63 -13.04 3.22
N MET A 152 -7.75 -12.38 2.89
CA MET A 152 -8.90 -12.25 3.79
C MET A 152 -9.51 -13.61 4.14
N LEU A 153 -9.38 -14.59 3.24
CA LEU A 153 -9.80 -15.98 3.45
C LEU A 153 -8.63 -16.89 3.87
N GLY A 154 -7.56 -16.36 4.49
CA GLY A 154 -6.44 -17.16 5.00
C GLY A 154 -5.42 -17.60 3.94
N GLY A 155 -5.58 -17.15 2.71
CA GLY A 155 -4.71 -17.47 1.59
C GLY A 155 -3.60 -16.44 1.40
N TYR A 156 -2.38 -16.78 1.82
CA TYR A 156 -1.26 -16.58 0.89
C TYR A 156 -0.29 -17.74 1.01
N SER A 157 -0.58 -18.80 0.27
CA SER A 157 0.38 -19.84 -0.02
C SER A 157 0.20 -20.30 -1.46
N PRO A 158 1.27 -20.33 -2.29
CA PRO A 158 1.20 -20.78 -3.68
C PRO A 158 0.85 -22.27 -3.86
N VAL A 159 0.63 -23.01 -2.77
CA VAL A 159 0.18 -24.41 -2.74
C VAL A 159 -1.29 -24.59 -2.31
N GLY A 160 -2.04 -23.48 -2.11
CA GLY A 160 -3.45 -23.48 -1.69
C GLY A 160 -3.67 -22.90 -0.28
N PRO A 161 -4.90 -22.51 0.09
CA PRO A 161 -5.21 -22.02 1.43
C PRO A 161 -5.00 -23.13 2.47
N GLY A 162 -4.47 -22.77 3.63
CA GLY A 162 -4.22 -23.73 4.72
C GLY A 162 -5.10 -23.48 5.93
N THR A 163 -5.14 -22.24 6.40
CA THR A 163 -5.88 -21.81 7.60
C THR A 163 -5.97 -20.28 7.63
N LEU A 164 -7.00 -19.72 8.27
CA LEU A 164 -7.01 -18.34 8.75
C LEU A 164 -5.95 -18.12 9.85
N ARG A 165 -5.76 -16.87 10.27
CA ARG A 165 -4.75 -16.48 11.28
C ARG A 165 -5.02 -17.09 12.66
N ASP A 166 -6.27 -17.33 12.99
CA ASP A 166 -6.73 -17.98 14.22
C ASP A 166 -6.63 -19.53 14.16
N GLY A 167 -6.18 -20.08 13.03
CA GLY A 167 -6.08 -21.52 12.82
C GLY A 167 -7.33 -22.16 12.21
N THR A 168 -8.39 -21.39 11.93
CA THR A 168 -9.61 -21.88 11.26
C THR A 168 -9.27 -22.47 9.89
N PRO A 169 -9.54 -23.77 9.63
CA PRO A 169 -9.27 -24.38 8.33
C PRO A 169 -10.11 -23.76 7.22
N VAL A 170 -9.52 -23.69 6.02
CA VAL A 170 -10.16 -23.12 4.83
C VAL A 170 -10.10 -24.16 3.71
N THR A 171 -11.24 -24.47 3.11
CA THR A 171 -11.34 -25.37 1.96
C THR A 171 -12.06 -24.70 0.79
N ASP A 172 -11.93 -25.29 -0.40
CA ASP A 172 -12.72 -24.91 -1.59
C ASP A 172 -12.62 -23.42 -1.96
N LEU A 173 -11.43 -22.83 -1.79
CA LEU A 173 -11.18 -21.46 -2.21
C LEU A 173 -11.22 -21.36 -3.75
N GLU A 174 -12.19 -20.60 -4.25
CA GLU A 174 -12.43 -20.38 -5.67
C GLU A 174 -12.58 -18.87 -5.95
N SER A 175 -12.12 -18.43 -7.11
CA SER A 175 -12.31 -17.05 -7.58
C SER A 175 -13.55 -16.98 -8.47
N PHE A 176 -14.33 -15.91 -8.32
CA PHE A 176 -15.57 -15.68 -9.06
C PHE A 176 -15.49 -14.36 -9.85
N ASP A 177 -16.33 -14.26 -10.88
CA ASP A 177 -16.52 -13.01 -11.62
C ASP A 177 -16.93 -11.88 -10.65
N PRO A 178 -16.17 -10.77 -10.58
CA PRO A 178 -16.46 -9.67 -9.67
C PRO A 178 -17.67 -8.82 -10.09
N GLY A 179 -18.15 -8.99 -11.33
CA GLY A 179 -19.24 -8.20 -11.89
C GLY A 179 -18.82 -6.78 -12.32
N PRO A 180 -19.77 -5.87 -12.51
CA PRO A 180 -19.54 -4.58 -13.18
C PRO A 180 -18.65 -3.61 -12.41
N LEU A 181 -18.51 -3.80 -11.09
CA LEU A 181 -17.65 -2.96 -10.24
C LEU A 181 -16.16 -3.31 -10.39
N GLY A 182 -15.85 -4.42 -11.07
CA GLY A 182 -14.48 -4.90 -11.23
C GLY A 182 -13.85 -5.36 -9.91
N GLY A 183 -12.53 -5.52 -9.92
CA GLY A 183 -11.78 -6.03 -8.78
C GLY A 183 -11.69 -7.55 -8.77
N ALA A 184 -11.81 -8.15 -7.58
CA ALA A 184 -11.80 -9.59 -7.38
C ALA A 184 -12.88 -10.00 -6.38
N ILE A 185 -13.43 -11.21 -6.57
CA ILE A 185 -14.22 -11.92 -5.57
C ILE A 185 -13.62 -13.32 -5.43
N ALA A 186 -13.39 -13.75 -4.19
CA ALA A 186 -13.03 -15.13 -3.88
C ALA A 186 -13.95 -15.64 -2.80
N CYS A 187 -14.30 -16.93 -2.84
CA CYS A 187 -15.13 -17.57 -1.83
C CYS A 187 -14.52 -18.89 -1.38
N ALA A 188 -14.75 -19.26 -0.13
CA ALA A 188 -14.25 -20.47 0.48
C ALA A 188 -15.20 -20.98 1.57
N LEU A 189 -14.94 -22.21 2.02
CA LEU A 189 -15.57 -22.82 3.17
C LEU A 189 -14.64 -22.68 4.39
N LEU A 190 -15.17 -22.12 5.48
CA LEU A 190 -14.49 -21.90 6.77
C LEU A 190 -14.95 -22.92 7.80
N HIS A 191 -14.05 -23.74 8.34
CA HIS A 191 -14.40 -24.75 9.34
C HIS A 191 -14.29 -24.14 10.74
N ASP A 192 -15.39 -23.61 11.29
CA ASP A 192 -15.38 -22.84 12.54
C ASP A 192 -15.16 -23.67 13.82
N GLY A 193 -14.95 -24.99 13.71
CA GLY A 193 -14.69 -25.87 14.85
C GLY A 193 -15.87 -26.05 15.81
N GLY A 194 -17.10 -25.78 15.36
CA GLY A 194 -18.33 -26.00 16.14
C GLY A 194 -18.82 -24.78 16.93
N LEU A 195 -18.26 -23.60 16.70
CA LEU A 195 -18.63 -22.36 17.41
C LEU A 195 -20.07 -21.90 17.11
N HIS A 196 -20.61 -22.22 15.93
CA HIS A 196 -22.00 -21.88 15.53
C HIS A 196 -22.97 -23.08 15.55
N ASN A 197 -22.89 -23.94 16.58
CA ASN A 197 -23.79 -25.09 16.78
C ASN A 197 -23.72 -26.18 15.67
N GLY A 198 -22.53 -26.43 15.12
CA GLY A 198 -22.29 -27.63 14.33
C GLY A 198 -20.91 -27.67 13.66
N ASP A 199 -20.40 -28.87 13.41
CA ASP A 199 -19.16 -29.12 12.65
C ASP A 199 -19.28 -28.79 11.15
N ARG A 200 -20.18 -27.88 10.76
CA ARG A 200 -20.44 -27.58 9.35
C ARG A 200 -19.59 -26.39 8.91
N PRO A 201 -18.96 -26.48 7.73
CA PRO A 201 -18.26 -25.34 7.18
C PRO A 201 -19.22 -24.19 6.87
N LEU A 202 -18.78 -22.97 7.15
CA LEU A 202 -19.48 -21.73 6.80
C LEU A 202 -18.96 -21.23 5.45
N ALA A 203 -19.87 -20.91 4.53
CA ALA A 203 -19.49 -20.28 3.28
C ALA A 203 -19.17 -18.80 3.53
N ALA A 204 -18.02 -18.35 3.03
CA ALA A 204 -17.60 -16.96 3.09
C ALA A 204 -17.06 -16.50 1.73
N CYS A 205 -17.39 -15.27 1.35
CA CYS A 205 -16.81 -14.59 0.20
C CYS A 205 -16.09 -13.33 0.66
N ALA A 206 -14.96 -13.03 0.04
CA ALA A 206 -14.24 -11.77 0.17
C ALA A 206 -14.23 -11.04 -1.17
N TRP A 207 -14.27 -9.71 -1.13
CA TRP A 207 -14.11 -8.87 -2.30
C TRP A 207 -13.09 -7.76 -2.07
N ALA A 208 -12.52 -7.26 -3.17
CA ALA A 208 -11.66 -6.08 -3.18
C ALA A 208 -11.65 -5.45 -4.58
N ASP A 209 -11.56 -4.12 -4.70
CA ASP A 209 -11.60 -3.42 -6.00
C ASP A 209 -10.60 -2.27 -6.15
N GLY A 210 -9.65 -2.17 -5.22
CA GLY A 210 -8.62 -1.12 -5.21
C GLY A 210 -8.90 0.02 -4.24
N SER A 211 -10.18 0.30 -3.97
CA SER A 211 -10.63 1.37 -3.05
C SER A 211 -11.45 0.87 -1.88
N THR A 212 -12.04 -0.32 -2.01
CA THR A 212 -12.82 -1.00 -0.97
C THR A 212 -12.47 -2.48 -0.90
N ALA A 213 -12.66 -3.07 0.28
CA ALA A 213 -12.67 -4.52 0.47
C ALA A 213 -13.65 -4.93 1.57
N GLY A 214 -14.05 -6.19 1.57
CA GLY A 214 -14.89 -6.72 2.62
C GLY A 214 -15.12 -8.21 2.50
N GLY A 215 -15.98 -8.73 3.36
CA GLY A 215 -16.44 -10.11 3.32
C GLY A 215 -17.92 -10.26 3.67
N LEU A 216 -18.54 -11.27 3.07
CA LEU A 216 -19.90 -11.73 3.33
C LEU A 216 -19.81 -13.19 3.80
N THR A 217 -20.33 -13.48 4.98
CA THR A 217 -20.37 -14.84 5.56
C THR A 217 -21.82 -15.30 5.67
N ASP A 218 -22.12 -16.51 5.20
CA ASP A 218 -23.42 -17.15 5.38
C ASP A 218 -23.47 -17.91 6.72
N GLY A 219 -24.10 -17.29 7.72
CA GLY A 219 -24.37 -17.90 9.02
C GLY A 219 -25.47 -18.98 8.98
N THR A 220 -26.19 -19.14 7.87
CA THR A 220 -27.24 -20.18 7.74
C THR A 220 -26.69 -21.53 7.27
N GLY A 221 -25.52 -21.54 6.63
CA GLY A 221 -24.90 -22.73 6.03
C GLY A 221 -25.74 -23.34 4.90
N LYS A 222 -26.55 -22.53 4.21
CA LYS A 222 -27.46 -22.99 3.13
C LYS A 222 -26.97 -22.60 1.74
N LEU A 223 -26.19 -21.54 1.64
CA LEU A 223 -25.75 -21.02 0.35
C LEU A 223 -24.52 -21.78 -0.14
N THR A 224 -24.55 -22.16 -1.40
CA THR A 224 -23.35 -22.63 -2.12
C THR A 224 -22.40 -21.46 -2.39
N LEU A 225 -21.11 -21.74 -2.66
CA LEU A 225 -20.14 -20.69 -2.99
C LEU A 225 -20.57 -19.83 -4.20
N PRO A 226 -21.11 -20.38 -5.31
CA PRO A 226 -21.61 -19.57 -6.41
C PRO A 226 -22.79 -18.66 -6.03
N GLU A 227 -23.72 -19.14 -5.20
CA GLU A 227 -24.84 -18.34 -4.70
C GLU A 227 -24.35 -17.22 -3.78
N LEU A 228 -23.39 -17.52 -2.91
CA LEU A 228 -22.78 -16.51 -2.04
C LEU A 228 -21.98 -15.48 -2.83
N ALA A 229 -21.28 -15.89 -3.89
CA ALA A 229 -20.60 -14.96 -4.80
C ALA A 229 -21.59 -14.03 -5.50
N GLN A 230 -22.76 -14.55 -5.91
CA GLN A 230 -23.84 -13.73 -6.46
C GLN A 230 -24.39 -12.74 -5.44
N ARG A 231 -24.65 -13.19 -4.20
CA ARG A 231 -25.07 -12.30 -3.10
C ARG A 231 -24.03 -11.24 -2.78
N THR A 232 -22.74 -11.59 -2.86
CA THR A 232 -21.65 -10.63 -2.68
C THR A 232 -21.68 -9.55 -3.75
N ARG A 233 -21.91 -9.89 -5.03
CA ARG A 233 -22.08 -8.90 -6.10
C ARG A 233 -23.27 -7.96 -5.86
N GLU A 234 -24.40 -8.50 -5.41
CA GLU A 234 -25.60 -7.72 -5.06
C GLU A 234 -25.32 -6.75 -3.91
N LEU A 235 -24.65 -7.24 -2.85
CA LEU A 235 -24.23 -6.42 -1.71
C LEU A 235 -23.33 -5.28 -2.16
N ARG A 236 -22.29 -5.57 -2.94
CA ARG A 236 -21.36 -4.56 -3.45
C ARG A 236 -22.08 -3.50 -4.28
N THR A 237 -23.01 -3.91 -5.13
CA THR A 237 -23.82 -2.98 -5.93
C THR A 237 -24.67 -2.04 -5.08
N ALA A 238 -25.17 -2.53 -3.95
CA ALA A 238 -25.96 -1.73 -3.01
C ALA A 238 -25.10 -0.86 -2.08
N ALA A 239 -23.88 -1.30 -1.75
CA ALA A 239 -23.06 -0.71 -0.70
C ALA A 239 -21.92 0.18 -1.21
N GLU A 240 -21.38 -0.07 -2.40
CA GLU A 240 -20.26 0.69 -2.97
C GLU A 240 -20.78 1.88 -3.78
N HIS A 241 -20.27 3.07 -3.47
CA HIS A 241 -20.62 4.32 -4.12
C HIS A 241 -19.37 5.04 -4.57
N ARG A 242 -19.45 5.75 -5.70
CA ARG A 242 -18.35 6.61 -6.16
C ARG A 242 -18.11 7.70 -5.12
N SER A 243 -16.85 7.86 -4.70
CA SER A 243 -16.40 8.90 -3.76
C SER A 243 -16.36 10.30 -4.38
#